data_AF-A0A1S3NTK6-F1
#
_entry.id   AF-A0A1S3NTK6-F1
#
_cell.length_a   1.000
_cell.length_b   1.000
_cell.length_c   1.000
_cell.angle_alpha   90.00
_cell.angle_beta   90.00
_cell.angle_gamma   90.00
#
_symmetry.space_group_name_H-M   'P 1'
#
loop_
_entity.id
_entity.type
_entity.pdbx_description
1 polymer ?
#
loop_
_entity_poly.entity_id
_entity_poly.type
_entity_poly.pdbx_seq_one_letter_code
_entity_poly.pdbx_strand_id
1 'polypeptide(L)'
;MPHCSLCDFVSVCLSQFWMSALATTIPVPCGAFMPVFVIGAAFGRLVGESMAAWFPDGIHSDGTIYPIVPGGYAVVGAAALSGAVTHTVSTAVIVFELTGQISHILPVMIAVILANAVAQSLQPSLYDSIIRIKKLPYLPELGWGHHEYVGLHFYLSIYLR
;
A
#
# COMPACT_ATOMS: atom_id res chain seq x y z
N MET A 1 -27.87 14.00 -0.21
CA MET A 1 -28.18 13.07 0.89
C MET A 1 -26.97 12.16 1.12
N PRO A 2 -26.12 12.43 2.13
CA PRO A 2 -24.84 11.73 2.33
C PRO A 2 -24.95 10.42 3.15
N HIS A 3 -26.14 10.07 3.65
CA HIS A 3 -26.33 8.90 4.52
C HIS A 3 -26.31 7.53 3.78
N CYS A 4 -26.42 7.51 2.44
CA CYS A 4 -26.43 6.26 1.66
C CYS A 4 -24.99 5.78 1.32
N SER A 5 -24.10 6.69 0.91
CA SER A 5 -22.76 6.32 0.44
C SER A 5 -21.90 5.60 1.49
N LEU A 6 -21.95 6.05 2.75
CA LEU A 6 -21.12 5.50 3.83
C LEU A 6 -21.51 4.06 4.20
N CYS A 7 -22.80 3.72 4.15
CA CYS A 7 -23.28 2.36 4.45
C CYS A 7 -22.94 1.39 3.32
N ASP A 8 -23.08 1.83 2.06
CA ASP A 8 -22.68 1.07 0.88
C ASP A 8 -21.16 0.78 0.89
N PHE A 9 -20.32 1.75 1.28
CA PHE A 9 -18.86 1.56 1.36
C PHE A 9 -18.42 0.59 2.44
N VAL A 10 -18.99 0.68 3.64
CA VAL A 10 -18.69 -0.28 4.72
C VAL A 10 -19.15 -1.69 4.32
N SER A 11 -20.31 -1.81 3.67
CA SER A 11 -20.80 -3.08 3.12
C SER A 11 -19.89 -3.63 2.02
N VAL A 12 -19.36 -2.79 1.13
CA VAL A 12 -18.40 -3.19 0.07
C VAL A 12 -17.05 -3.61 0.65
N CYS A 13 -16.51 -2.88 1.63
CA CYS A 13 -15.26 -3.27 2.31
C CYS A 13 -15.41 -4.60 3.07
N LEU A 14 -16.53 -4.79 3.77
CA LEU A 14 -16.82 -6.04 4.50
C LEU A 14 -17.03 -7.21 3.54
N SER A 15 -17.77 -7.01 2.46
CA SER A 15 -18.00 -8.07 1.46
C SER A 15 -16.73 -8.39 0.65
N GLN A 16 -15.90 -7.41 0.30
CA GLN A 16 -14.62 -7.66 -0.38
C GLN A 16 -13.60 -8.33 0.52
N PHE A 17 -13.52 -7.99 1.81
CA PHE A 17 -12.65 -8.67 2.76
C PHE A 17 -13.05 -10.15 2.91
N TRP A 18 -14.35 -10.43 3.11
CA TRP A 18 -14.88 -11.80 3.20
C TRP A 18 -14.69 -12.60 1.91
N MET A 19 -14.99 -12.01 0.76
CA MET A 19 -14.85 -12.69 -0.54
C MET A 19 -13.38 -12.93 -0.90
N SER A 20 -12.47 -12.03 -0.51
CA SER A 20 -11.02 -12.20 -0.72
C SER A 20 -10.43 -13.30 0.15
N ALA A 21 -10.88 -13.40 1.41
CA ALA A 21 -10.52 -14.50 2.31
C ALA A 21 -11.02 -15.85 1.76
N LEU A 22 -12.25 -15.91 1.25
CA LEU A 22 -12.77 -17.13 0.63
C LEU A 22 -12.02 -17.47 -0.67
N ALA A 23 -11.77 -16.50 -1.54
CA ALA A 23 -11.07 -16.71 -2.81
C ALA A 23 -9.64 -17.23 -2.65
N THR A 24 -8.93 -16.83 -1.57
CA THR A 24 -7.58 -17.31 -1.27
C THR A 24 -7.54 -18.73 -0.68
N THR A 25 -8.67 -19.26 -0.19
CA THR A 25 -8.77 -20.63 0.33
C THR A 25 -9.08 -21.69 -0.73
N ILE A 26 -9.54 -21.28 -1.92
CA ILE A 26 -9.83 -22.21 -3.02
C ILE A 26 -8.52 -22.55 -3.74
N PRO A 27 -8.23 -23.82 -4.08
CA PRO A 27 -7.05 -24.23 -4.82
C PRO A 27 -7.14 -23.85 -6.31
N VAL A 28 -7.21 -22.55 -6.59
CA VAL A 28 -7.18 -21.96 -7.93
C VAL A 28 -5.93 -21.07 -8.01
N PRO A 29 -5.15 -21.13 -9.11
CA PRO A 29 -4.03 -20.21 -9.31
C PRO A 29 -4.56 -18.78 -9.44
N CYS A 30 -4.50 -18.02 -8.35
CA CYS A 30 -4.92 -16.61 -8.28
C CYS A 30 -3.80 -15.76 -7.66
N GLY A 31 -3.57 -14.57 -8.22
CA GLY A 31 -2.59 -13.62 -7.68
C GLY A 31 -3.14 -12.89 -6.46
N ALA A 32 -2.37 -12.84 -5.36
CA ALA A 32 -2.76 -12.13 -4.14
C ALA A 32 -2.69 -10.59 -4.26
N PHE A 33 -2.13 -10.07 -5.36
CA PHE A 33 -1.95 -8.62 -5.58
C PHE A 33 -3.27 -7.88 -5.84
N MET A 34 -4.11 -8.41 -6.74
CA MET A 34 -5.37 -7.76 -7.14
C MET A 34 -6.36 -7.54 -5.98
N PRO A 35 -6.64 -8.50 -5.08
CA PRO A 35 -7.58 -8.24 -3.98
C PRO A 35 -7.06 -7.16 -3.01
N VAL A 36 -5.76 -7.17 -2.71
CA VAL A 36 -5.12 -6.15 -1.85
C VAL A 36 -5.21 -4.77 -2.50
N PHE A 37 -5.00 -4.70 -3.82
CA PHE A 37 -5.14 -3.48 -4.60
C PHE A 37 -6.55 -2.89 -4.52
N VAL A 38 -7.58 -3.72 -4.69
CA VAL A 38 -8.99 -3.28 -4.64
C VAL A 38 -9.37 -2.82 -3.22
N ILE A 39 -8.94 -3.55 -2.18
CA ILE A 39 -9.18 -3.16 -0.77
C ILE A 39 -8.51 -1.81 -0.48
N GLY A 40 -7.27 -1.61 -0.94
CA GLY A 40 -6.55 -0.35 -0.80
C GLY A 40 -7.24 0.81 -1.53
N ALA A 41 -7.79 0.56 -2.72
CA ALA A 41 -8.54 1.55 -3.49
C ALA A 41 -9.83 1.96 -2.77
N ALA A 42 -10.57 0.99 -2.22
CA ALA A 42 -11.77 1.25 -1.45
C ALA A 42 -11.47 2.07 -0.19
N PHE A 43 -10.39 1.73 0.53
CA PHE A 43 -9.94 2.49 1.70
C PHE A 43 -9.52 3.92 1.35
N GLY A 44 -8.73 4.10 0.28
CA GLY A 44 -8.32 5.42 -0.18
C GLY A 44 -9.51 6.30 -0.59
N ARG A 45 -10.52 5.72 -1.25
CA ARG A 45 -11.74 6.44 -1.62
C ARG A 45 -12.55 6.87 -0.40
N LEU A 46 -12.66 6.01 0.61
CA LEU A 46 -13.33 6.34 1.88
C LEU A 46 -12.68 7.57 2.53
N VAL A 47 -11.34 7.62 2.58
CA VAL A 47 -10.60 8.77 3.13
C VAL A 47 -10.82 10.03 2.29
N GLY A 48 -10.83 9.91 0.96
CA GLY A 48 -11.11 11.03 0.06
C GLY A 48 -12.52 11.60 0.23
N GLU A 49 -13.53 10.75 0.36
CA GLU A 49 -14.91 11.16 0.60
C GLU A 49 -15.11 11.72 2.02
N SER A 50 -14.44 11.18 3.04
CA SER A 50 -14.49 11.75 4.39
C SER A 50 -13.87 13.15 4.47
N MET A 51 -12.76 13.37 3.73
CA MET A 51 -12.12 14.69 3.63
C MET A 51 -13.05 15.71 2.94
N ALA A 52 -13.77 15.28 1.89
CA ALA A 52 -14.78 16.12 1.24
C ALA A 52 -16.00 16.42 2.13
N ALA A 53 -16.38 15.49 3.01
CA ALA A 53 -17.48 15.70 3.95
C ALA A 53 -17.11 16.65 5.11
N TRP A 54 -15.85 16.63 5.56
CA TRP A 54 -15.36 17.49 6.64
C TRP A 54 -15.05 18.92 6.18
N PHE A 55 -14.63 19.11 4.92
CA PHE A 55 -14.38 20.42 4.32
C PHE A 55 -15.31 20.66 3.11
N PRO A 56 -16.61 20.93 3.35
CA PRO A 56 -17.59 21.13 2.29
C PRO A 56 -17.35 22.39 1.45
N ASP A 57 -16.63 23.37 1.99
CA ASP A 57 -16.28 24.64 1.35
C ASP A 57 -15.04 24.54 0.42
N GLY A 58 -14.36 23.39 0.37
CA GLY A 58 -13.13 23.23 -0.43
C GLY A 58 -11.94 24.03 0.12
N ILE A 59 -10.74 23.67 -0.31
CA ILE A 59 -9.52 24.36 0.11
C ILE A 59 -9.52 25.73 -0.59
N HIS A 60 -9.89 26.77 0.16
CA HIS A 60 -9.88 28.16 -0.31
C HIS A 60 -8.43 28.63 -0.44
N SER A 61 -7.83 28.37 -1.61
CA SER A 61 -6.58 29.00 -2.02
C SER A 61 -6.89 30.01 -3.12
N ASP A 62 -7.03 31.27 -2.71
CA ASP A 62 -6.90 32.44 -3.58
C ASP A 62 -7.70 32.41 -4.89
N GLY A 63 -9.04 32.38 -4.79
CA GLY A 63 -9.95 32.58 -5.93
C GLY A 63 -10.13 31.39 -6.88
N THR A 64 -9.46 30.25 -6.64
CA THR A 64 -9.61 29.03 -7.46
C THR A 64 -10.11 27.88 -6.59
N ILE A 65 -11.32 27.40 -6.84
CA ILE A 65 -11.89 26.25 -6.13
C ILE A 65 -11.14 25.00 -6.61
N TYR A 66 -10.30 24.40 -5.76
CA TYR A 66 -9.70 23.10 -6.03
C TYR A 66 -10.63 21.99 -5.51
N PRO A 67 -11.40 21.32 -6.38
CA PRO A 67 -12.23 20.20 -5.94
C PRO A 67 -11.35 19.05 -5.48
N ILE A 68 -11.65 18.51 -4.30
CA ILE A 68 -11.04 17.27 -3.82
C ILE A 68 -11.51 16.16 -4.76
N VAL A 69 -10.59 15.57 -5.52
CA VAL A 69 -10.90 14.44 -6.42
C VAL A 69 -10.72 13.14 -5.63
N PRO A 70 -11.80 12.47 -5.16
CA PRO A 70 -11.69 11.25 -4.37
C PRO A 70 -10.99 10.11 -5.14
N GLY A 71 -10.98 10.18 -6.48
CA GLY A 71 -10.23 9.26 -7.34
C GLY A 71 -8.72 9.27 -7.07
N GLY A 72 -8.12 10.43 -6.80
CA GLY A 72 -6.69 10.52 -6.48
C GLY A 72 -6.34 9.80 -5.17
N TYR A 73 -7.19 9.95 -4.15
CA TYR A 73 -7.02 9.27 -2.86
C TYR A 73 -7.21 7.76 -2.98
N ALA A 74 -8.14 7.30 -3.81
CA ALA A 74 -8.32 5.88 -4.11
C ALA A 74 -7.04 5.27 -4.70
N VAL A 75 -6.44 5.95 -5.69
CA VAL A 75 -5.20 5.52 -6.34
C VAL A 75 -4.03 5.47 -5.35
N VAL A 76 -3.88 6.49 -4.50
CA VAL A 76 -2.85 6.52 -3.44
C VAL A 76 -3.02 5.34 -2.48
N GLY A 77 -4.25 5.08 -2.01
CA GLY A 77 -4.55 3.97 -1.09
C GLY A 77 -4.28 2.60 -1.70
N ALA A 78 -4.64 2.42 -2.98
CA ALA A 78 -4.36 1.18 -3.73
C ALA A 78 -2.87 0.90 -3.84
N ALA A 79 -2.08 1.92 -4.20
CA ALA A 79 -0.63 1.81 -4.31
C ALA A 79 0.03 1.52 -2.94
N ALA A 80 -0.35 2.29 -1.91
CA ALA A 80 0.25 2.20 -0.58
C ALA A 80 0.01 0.83 0.07
N LEU A 81 -1.24 0.32 0.04
CA LEU A 81 -1.55 -0.98 0.64
C LEU A 81 -0.91 -2.13 -0.14
N SER A 82 -0.94 -2.06 -1.47
CA SER A 82 -0.32 -3.11 -2.31
C SER A 82 1.19 -3.17 -2.09
N GLY A 83 1.87 -2.01 -2.07
CA GLY A 83 3.29 -1.93 -1.76
C GLY A 83 3.61 -2.47 -0.37
N ALA A 84 2.80 -2.08 0.63
CA ALA A 84 3.01 -2.48 2.02
C ALA A 84 2.89 -4.00 2.22
N VAL A 85 1.99 -4.67 1.50
CA VAL A 85 1.82 -6.13 1.60
C VAL A 85 2.94 -6.89 0.88
N THR A 86 3.46 -6.34 -0.23
CA THR A 86 4.52 -6.97 -1.02
C THR A 86 5.94 -6.54 -0.63
N HIS A 87 6.09 -5.52 0.23
CA HIS A 87 7.36 -4.84 0.54
C HIS A 87 8.08 -4.31 -0.71
N THR A 88 7.35 -3.84 -1.71
CA THR A 88 7.93 -3.31 -2.96
C THR A 88 7.47 -1.89 -3.26
N VAL A 89 8.40 -1.04 -3.71
CA VAL A 89 8.12 0.34 -4.13
C VAL A 89 7.65 0.40 -5.60
N SER A 90 7.89 -0.65 -6.38
CA SER A 90 7.48 -0.77 -7.78
C SER A 90 5.95 -0.74 -7.98
N THR A 91 5.19 -1.04 -6.94
CA THR A 91 3.72 -0.90 -6.94
C THR A 91 3.28 0.52 -7.24
N ALA A 92 3.99 1.53 -6.72
CA ALA A 92 3.75 2.93 -7.03
C ALA A 92 3.87 3.19 -8.54
N VAL A 93 4.98 2.72 -9.13
CA VAL A 93 5.25 2.84 -10.58
C VAL A 93 4.15 2.20 -11.41
N ILE A 94 3.75 0.97 -11.08
CA ILE A 94 2.65 0.28 -11.76
C ILE A 94 1.37 1.12 -11.71
N VAL A 95 1.03 1.67 -10.54
CA VAL A 95 -0.18 2.50 -10.37
C VAL A 95 -0.10 3.79 -11.19
N PHE A 96 1.08 4.42 -11.29
CA PHE A 96 1.26 5.61 -12.11
C PHE A 96 1.09 5.32 -13.59
N GLU A 97 1.72 4.25 -14.09
CA GLU A 97 1.57 3.81 -15.48
C GLU A 97 0.09 3.55 -15.81
N LEU A 98 -0.67 2.95 -14.88
CA LEU A 98 -2.11 2.73 -15.04
C LEU A 98 -2.95 4.02 -15.01
N THR A 99 -2.52 5.03 -14.25
CA THR A 99 -3.26 6.29 -14.10
C THR A 99 -2.96 7.29 -15.22
N GLY A 100 -1.77 7.22 -15.83
CA GLY A 100 -1.39 8.06 -16.98
C GLY A 100 -1.19 9.55 -16.69
N GLN A 101 -1.15 9.96 -15.41
CA GLN A 101 -0.96 11.35 -14.99
C GLN A 101 0.21 11.49 -14.01
N ILE A 102 1.31 12.09 -14.48
CA ILE A 102 2.61 12.15 -13.76
C ILE A 102 2.64 13.26 -12.69
N SER A 103 1.73 14.24 -12.75
CA SER A 103 1.77 15.42 -11.86
C SER A 103 1.60 15.09 -10.37
N HIS A 104 1.04 13.93 -10.02
CA HIS A 104 0.82 13.50 -8.64
C HIS A 104 1.76 12.35 -8.20
N ILE A 105 2.91 12.19 -8.88
CA ILE A 105 3.83 11.06 -8.64
C ILE A 105 4.53 11.10 -7.28
N LEU A 106 4.99 12.29 -6.86
CA LEU A 106 5.74 12.48 -5.63
C LEU A 106 4.94 12.09 -4.37
N PRO A 107 3.71 12.59 -4.13
CA PRO A 107 2.98 12.25 -2.90
C PRO A 107 2.63 10.77 -2.79
N VAL A 108 2.32 10.10 -3.91
CA VAL A 108 2.03 8.67 -3.93
C VAL A 108 3.28 7.85 -3.61
N MET A 109 4.46 8.22 -4.16
CA MET A 109 5.71 7.52 -3.81
C MET A 109 6.06 7.67 -2.34
N ILE A 110 5.89 8.85 -1.76
CA ILE A 110 6.11 9.08 -0.32
C ILE A 110 5.17 8.20 0.51
N ALA A 111 3.89 8.14 0.15
CA ALA A 111 2.90 7.29 0.84
C ALA A 111 3.28 5.80 0.78
N VAL A 112 3.73 5.31 -0.37
CA VAL A 112 4.15 3.90 -0.54
C VAL A 112 5.41 3.59 0.25
N ILE A 113 6.40 4.49 0.28
CA ILE A 113 7.63 4.29 1.07
C ILE A 113 7.31 4.25 2.56
N LEU A 114 6.46 5.17 3.06
CA LEU A 114 6.02 5.17 4.45
C LEU A 114 5.25 3.89 4.81
N ALA A 115 4.34 3.46 3.95
CA ALA A 115 3.57 2.24 4.17
C ALA A 115 4.48 0.99 4.17
N ASN A 116 5.47 0.94 3.28
CA ASN A 116 6.48 -0.13 3.26
C ASN A 116 7.34 -0.13 4.53
N ALA A 117 7.80 1.04 4.99
CA ALA A 117 8.59 1.15 6.20
C ALA A 117 7.83 0.65 7.44
N VAL A 118 6.56 1.02 7.56
CA VAL A 118 5.69 0.54 8.65
C VAL A 118 5.44 -0.96 8.53
N ALA A 119 5.15 -1.47 7.34
CA ALA A 119 4.90 -2.90 7.12
C ALA A 119 6.13 -3.76 7.42
N GLN A 120 7.32 -3.31 7.02
CA GLN A 120 8.60 -3.99 7.30
C GLN A 120 8.89 -4.06 8.80
N SER A 121 8.46 -3.07 9.58
CA SER A 121 8.62 -3.08 11.04
C SER A 121 7.66 -4.05 11.75
N LEU A 122 6.52 -4.39 11.16
CA LEU A 122 5.46 -5.15 11.84
C LEU A 122 5.45 -6.62 11.45
N GLN A 123 5.56 -6.94 10.15
CA GLN A 123 5.37 -8.30 9.64
C GLN A 123 6.28 -8.58 8.44
N PRO A 124 6.69 -9.86 8.24
CA PRO A 124 7.35 -10.26 6.99
C PRO A 124 6.42 -10.09 5.79
N SER A 125 6.98 -9.94 4.60
CA SER A 125 6.20 -9.79 3.37
C SER A 125 5.23 -10.95 3.16
N LEU A 126 4.15 -10.71 2.40
CA LEU A 126 3.15 -11.75 2.10
C LEU A 126 3.79 -12.97 1.40
N TYR A 127 4.75 -12.73 0.51
CA TYR A 127 5.44 -13.79 -0.21
C TYR A 127 6.35 -14.60 0.70
N ASP A 128 7.12 -13.96 1.59
CA ASP A 128 7.95 -14.66 2.58
C ASP A 128 7.11 -15.53 3.51
N SER A 129 5.94 -15.02 3.90
CA SER A 129 4.98 -15.74 4.74
C SER A 129 4.47 -17.01 4.03
N ILE A 130 4.12 -16.91 2.75
CA ILE A 130 3.69 -18.07 1.94
C ILE A 130 4.81 -19.09 1.79
N ILE A 131 6.05 -18.65 1.54
CA ILE A 131 7.22 -19.53 1.38
C ILE A 131 7.49 -20.31 2.68
N ARG A 132 7.42 -19.65 3.84
CA ARG A 132 7.57 -20.30 5.16
C ARG A 132 6.47 -21.34 5.41
N ILE A 133 5.22 -21.05 5.06
CA ILE A 133 4.10 -21.99 5.20
C ILE A 133 4.28 -23.21 4.29
N LYS A 134 4.77 -23.00 3.06
CA LYS A 134 5.01 -24.07 2.08
C LYS A 134 6.29 -24.87 2.32
N LYS A 135 7.12 -24.50 3.32
CA LYS A 135 8.40 -25.16 3.67
C LYS A 135 9.28 -25.46 2.45
N LEU A 136 9.31 -24.55 1.49
CA LEU A 136 10.19 -24.69 0.34
C LEU A 136 11.63 -24.42 0.79
N PRO A 137 12.62 -25.22 0.35
CA PRO A 137 14.02 -24.90 0.58
C PRO A 137 14.37 -23.65 -0.23
N TYR A 138 14.17 -22.49 0.37
CA TYR A 138 14.52 -21.18 -0.17
C TYR A 138 15.84 -20.76 0.44
N LEU A 139 16.83 -20.44 -0.39
CA LEU A 139 18.01 -19.75 0.10
C LEU A 139 17.55 -18.36 0.53
N PRO A 140 17.68 -17.98 1.82
CA PRO A 140 17.37 -16.63 2.22
C PRO A 140 18.18 -15.67 1.35
N GLU A 141 17.53 -14.69 0.73
CA GLU A 141 18.26 -13.55 0.19
C GLU A 141 19.09 -12.98 1.35
N LEU A 142 20.34 -12.63 1.07
CA LEU A 142 21.21 -11.94 2.01
C LEU A 142 20.59 -10.57 2.29
N GLY A 143 19.59 -10.56 3.17
CA GLY A 143 18.89 -9.38 3.60
C GLY A 143 19.90 -8.47 4.24
N TRP A 144 20.01 -7.28 3.67
CA TRP A 144 20.86 -6.20 4.14
C TRP A 144 20.58 -5.73 5.59
N GLY A 145 19.72 -6.41 6.35
CA GLY A 145 19.65 -6.29 7.82
C GLY A 145 20.91 -6.76 8.55
N HIS A 146 21.83 -7.48 7.88
CA HIS A 146 23.18 -7.75 8.39
C HIS A 146 24.26 -6.79 7.85
N HIS A 147 24.00 -6.01 6.80
CA HIS A 147 25.05 -5.18 6.17
C HIS A 147 25.33 -3.86 6.89
N GLU A 148 24.37 -3.28 7.62
CA GLU A 148 24.67 -2.11 8.45
C GLU A 148 25.49 -2.47 9.71
N TYR A 149 25.19 -3.60 10.37
CA TYR A 149 25.93 -4.02 11.57
C TYR A 149 27.27 -4.68 11.24
N VAL A 150 27.36 -5.51 10.20
CA VAL A 150 28.63 -6.15 9.78
C VAL A 150 29.53 -5.13 9.07
N GLY A 151 28.96 -4.17 8.33
CA GLY A 151 29.70 -3.07 7.71
C GLY A 151 30.35 -2.12 8.73
N LEU A 152 29.62 -1.71 9.77
CA LEU A 152 30.20 -0.90 10.86
C LEU A 152 31.25 -1.67 11.67
N HIS A 153 31.02 -2.97 11.94
CA HIS A 153 31.95 -3.79 12.71
C HIS A 153 33.24 -4.10 11.94
N PHE A 154 33.18 -4.22 10.61
CA PHE A 154 34.37 -4.30 9.76
C PHE A 154 35.12 -2.97 9.68
N TYR A 155 34.41 -1.84 9.60
CA TYR A 155 35.05 -0.51 9.56
C TYR A 155 35.75 -0.17 10.88
N LEU A 156 35.16 -0.52 12.02
CA LEU A 156 35.79 -0.33 13.33
C LEU A 156 37.00 -1.26 13.54
N SER A 157 36.96 -2.50 13.04
CA SER A 157 38.07 -3.46 13.18
C SER A 157 39.27 -3.16 12.27
N ILE A 158 39.11 -2.37 11.20
CA ILE A 158 40.19 -1.86 10.35
C ILE A 158 40.78 -0.57 10.92
N TYR A 159 40.00 0.24 11.63
CA TYR A 159 40.47 1.50 12.20
C TYR A 159 41.14 1.33 13.59
N LEU A 160 40.90 0.22 14.28
CA LEU A 160 41.48 -0.09 15.59
C LEU A 160 42.63 -1.11 15.56
N ARG A 161 43.23 -1.36 14.39
CA ARG A 161 44.43 -2.20 14.21
C ARG A 161 45.40 -1.55 13.23
#